data_AF-A0A4S3MIM9-F1
#
_entry.id   AF-A0A4S3MIM9-F1
#
_cell.length_a   1.000
_cell.length_b   1.000
_cell.length_c   1.000
_cell.angle_alpha   90.00
_cell.angle_beta   90.00
_cell.angle_gamma   90.00
#
_symmetry.space_group_name_H-M   'P 1'
#
loop_
_entity.id
_entity.type
_entity.pdbx_description
1 polymer ?
#
loop_
_entity_poly.entity_id
_entity_poly.type
_entity_poly.pdbx_seq_one_letter_code
_entity_poly.pdbx_strand_id
1 'polypeptide(L)'
;MFTNLSAVQINRLAQRLSDAPLGRSASVAAAAERFERLLAARIGAERAPKTIKAILTAPGFETAEARLVAEIDACEAAPPPPAAPEPANEKAPTSETEPAAAATPIVEATETNSEQAAAPSAQRRRRDADIEAKARQGELPPPPDFSAPTHARFRAKLAALIELAGKADATGLRAVPINPVSSSPKALARYRDLAVLAIEAREGKA
;
A
#
# COMPACT_ATOMS: atom_id res chain seq x y z
N MET A 1 16.11 6.14 16.82
CA MET A 1 14.96 5.97 17.73
C MET A 1 14.96 4.55 18.24
N PHE A 2 14.76 4.34 19.54
CA PHE A 2 14.43 3.01 20.09
C PHE A 2 12.90 2.92 20.19
N THR A 3 12.33 1.83 19.68
CA THR A 3 10.88 1.61 19.64
C THR A 3 10.59 0.15 19.95
N ASN A 4 9.71 -0.12 20.91
CA ASN A 4 9.28 -1.49 21.24
C ASN A 4 8.15 -2.00 20.32
N LEU A 5 7.70 -1.15 19.38
CA LEU A 5 6.61 -1.42 18.45
C LEU A 5 7.15 -1.67 17.04
N SER A 6 6.57 -2.65 16.35
CA SER A 6 6.81 -2.91 14.93
C SER A 6 6.15 -1.85 14.03
N ALA A 7 6.64 -1.72 12.79
CA ALA A 7 6.06 -0.82 11.78
C ALA A 7 4.55 -1.07 11.54
N VAL A 8 4.09 -2.32 11.69
CA VAL A 8 2.66 -2.67 11.54
C VAL A 8 1.83 -2.16 12.71
N GLN A 9 2.34 -2.28 13.94
CA GLN A 9 1.70 -1.74 15.14
C GLN A 9 1.63 -0.21 15.09
N ILE A 10 2.72 0.47 14.70
CA ILE A 10 2.73 1.93 14.54
C ILE A 10 1.73 2.38 13.46
N ASN A 11 1.60 1.65 12.35
CA ASN A 11 0.58 1.95 11.32
C ASN A 11 -0.85 1.77 11.85
N ARG A 12 -1.13 0.80 12.73
CA ARG A 12 -2.45 0.66 13.36
C ARG A 12 -2.78 1.84 14.28
N LEU A 13 -1.81 2.32 15.07
CA LEU A 13 -1.97 3.53 15.88
C LEU A 13 -2.21 4.76 15.00
N ALA A 14 -1.42 4.92 13.92
CA ALA A 14 -1.59 6.01 12.96
C ALA A 14 -2.96 5.96 12.25
N GLN A 15 -3.50 4.77 11.96
CA GLN A 15 -4.80 4.64 11.32
C GLN A 15 -5.96 5.13 12.19
N ARG A 16 -5.83 5.15 13.52
CA ARG A 16 -6.86 5.75 14.40
C ARG A 16 -6.87 7.28 14.39
N LEU A 17 -5.79 7.92 13.93
CA LEU A 17 -5.71 9.38 13.83
C LEU A 17 -6.27 9.92 12.50
N SER A 18 -6.48 9.04 11.50
CA SER A 18 -6.77 9.41 10.12
C SER A 18 -7.88 8.55 9.51
N ASP A 19 -8.93 9.19 9.02
CA ASP A 19 -10.04 8.56 8.30
C ASP A 19 -9.63 7.98 6.93
N ALA A 20 -8.50 8.45 6.37
CA ALA A 20 -7.97 7.95 5.10
C ALA A 20 -7.20 6.63 5.30
N PRO A 21 -7.37 5.63 4.43
CA PRO A 21 -6.64 4.36 4.53
C PRO A 21 -5.14 4.57 4.32
N LEU A 22 -4.34 4.26 5.34
CA LEU A 22 -2.90 4.44 5.33
C LEU A 22 -2.21 3.26 4.62
N GLY A 23 -1.57 3.54 3.48
CA GLY A 23 -0.68 2.58 2.82
C GLY A 23 0.51 2.16 3.69
N ARG A 24 1.04 0.95 3.45
CA ARG A 24 2.14 0.33 4.24
C ARG A 24 3.40 1.21 4.27
N SER A 25 3.94 1.49 5.45
CA SER A 25 5.28 2.10 5.60
C SER A 25 6.39 1.13 5.18
N ALA A 26 7.43 1.67 4.54
CA ALA A 26 8.62 0.91 4.13
C ALA A 26 9.54 0.52 5.31
N SER A 27 9.47 1.25 6.44
CA SER A 27 10.30 1.02 7.62
C SER A 27 9.58 1.46 8.91
N VAL A 28 10.14 1.09 10.06
CA VAL A 28 9.69 1.53 11.40
C VAL A 28 9.82 3.05 11.53
N ALA A 29 10.93 3.63 11.04
CA ALA A 29 11.16 5.08 11.06
C ALA A 29 10.09 5.82 10.23
N ALA A 30 9.84 5.38 9.00
CA ALA A 30 8.81 5.99 8.14
C ALA A 30 7.38 5.80 8.69
N ALA A 31 7.13 4.79 9.53
CA ALA A 31 5.89 4.66 10.27
C ALA A 31 5.81 5.68 11.42
N ALA A 32 6.91 5.87 12.16
CA ALA A 32 7.01 6.83 13.25
C ALA A 32 6.86 8.28 12.77
N GLU A 33 7.54 8.70 11.69
CA GLU A 33 7.40 10.05 11.12
C GLU A 33 5.98 10.34 10.61
N ARG A 34 5.31 9.33 10.04
CA ARG A 34 3.91 9.47 9.59
C ARG A 34 2.95 9.58 10.77
N PHE A 35 3.17 8.76 11.81
CA PHE A 35 2.44 8.84 13.07
C PHE A 35 2.65 10.20 13.73
N GLU A 36 3.88 10.73 13.69
CA GLU A 36 4.23 12.06 14.21
C GLU A 36 3.45 13.18 13.56
N ARG A 37 3.44 13.20 12.23
CA ARG A 37 2.69 14.21 11.46
C ARG A 37 1.18 14.16 11.73
N LEU A 38 0.62 12.96 11.90
CA LEU A 38 -0.81 12.79 12.22
C LEU A 38 -1.13 13.19 13.66
N LEU A 39 -0.24 12.89 14.61
CA LEU A 39 -0.44 13.28 16.01
C LEU A 39 -0.27 14.80 16.19
N ALA A 40 0.71 15.41 15.53
CA ALA A 40 0.89 16.87 15.50
C ALA A 40 -0.33 17.61 14.94
N ALA A 41 -1.08 17.00 14.01
CA ALA A 41 -2.34 17.55 13.50
C ALA A 41 -3.52 17.44 14.48
N ARG A 42 -3.42 16.62 15.53
CA ARG A 42 -4.48 16.43 16.56
C ARG A 42 -4.19 17.13 17.88
N ILE A 43 -2.95 17.03 18.40
CA ILE A 43 -2.56 17.60 19.72
C ILE A 43 -1.55 18.75 19.64
N GLY A 44 -1.20 19.18 18.42
CA GLY A 44 -0.24 20.26 18.16
C GLY A 44 1.22 19.79 18.08
N ALA A 45 2.01 20.51 17.28
CA ALA A 45 3.40 20.18 16.97
C ALA A 45 4.36 20.17 18.18
N GLU A 46 4.06 20.93 19.24
CA GLU A 46 4.89 20.97 20.45
C GLU A 46 4.69 19.78 21.40
N ARG A 47 3.49 19.20 21.41
CA ARG A 47 3.15 18.06 22.29
C ARG A 47 3.47 16.73 21.63
N ALA A 48 3.19 16.61 20.34
CA ALA A 48 3.43 15.41 19.53
C ALA A 48 4.77 14.70 19.79
N PRO A 49 5.97 15.32 19.66
CA PRO A 49 7.25 14.62 19.80
C PRO A 49 7.45 13.99 21.20
N LYS A 50 6.90 14.59 22.25
CA LYS A 50 6.94 14.04 23.62
C LYS A 50 6.01 12.84 23.76
N THR A 51 4.77 12.97 23.31
CA THR A 51 3.76 11.90 23.34
C THR A 51 4.19 10.70 22.50
N ILE A 52 4.73 10.91 21.30
CA ILE A 52 5.23 9.82 20.42
C ILE A 52 6.33 9.04 21.12
N LYS A 53 7.29 9.72 21.74
CA LYS A 53 8.35 9.05 22.50
C LYS A 53 7.78 8.20 23.64
N ALA A 54 6.74 8.69 24.34
CA ALA A 54 6.06 7.95 25.41
C ALA A 54 5.23 6.74 24.91
N ILE A 55 4.66 6.83 23.71
CA ILE A 55 3.89 5.76 23.05
C ILE A 55 4.83 4.70 22.46
N LEU A 56 5.85 5.10 21.68
CA LEU A 56 6.77 4.18 20.99
C LEU A 56 7.69 3.41 21.95
N THR A 57 7.91 3.93 23.16
CA THR A 57 8.69 3.26 24.22
C THR A 57 7.81 2.37 25.11
N ALA A 58 6.48 2.35 24.94
CA ALA A 58 5.58 1.52 25.74
C ALA A 58 5.90 0.02 25.56
N PRO A 59 5.71 -0.83 26.59
CA PRO A 59 6.12 -2.24 26.55
C PRO A 59 5.24 -3.13 25.66
N GLY A 60 4.10 -2.62 25.17
CA GLY A 60 3.19 -3.36 24.31
C GLY A 60 2.22 -2.46 23.56
N PHE A 61 1.58 -3.02 22.52
CA PHE A 61 0.64 -2.32 21.65
C PHE A 61 -0.59 -1.81 22.41
N GLU A 62 -1.19 -2.64 23.27
CA GLU A 62 -2.33 -2.28 24.12
C GLU A 62 -2.03 -1.03 24.98
N THR A 63 -0.85 -0.99 25.61
CA THR A 63 -0.40 0.14 26.44
C THR A 63 -0.10 1.38 25.61
N ALA A 64 0.45 1.21 24.41
CA ALA A 64 0.69 2.30 23.47
C ALA A 64 -0.63 2.91 22.96
N GLU A 65 -1.63 2.06 22.70
CA GLU A 65 -2.97 2.45 22.25
C GLU A 65 -3.75 3.15 23.36
N ALA A 66 -3.75 2.61 24.59
CA ALA A 66 -4.38 3.26 25.74
C ALA A 66 -3.79 4.65 26.03
N ARG A 67 -2.46 4.81 25.90
CA ARG A 67 -1.79 6.13 26.02
C ARG A 67 -2.17 7.08 24.88
N LEU A 68 -2.31 6.57 23.66
CA LEU A 68 -2.74 7.37 22.51
C LEU A 68 -4.17 7.90 22.72
N VAL A 69 -5.09 7.02 23.10
CA VAL A 69 -6.49 7.40 23.37
C VAL A 69 -6.56 8.39 24.53
N ALA A 70 -5.85 8.15 25.64
CA ALA A 70 -5.84 9.05 26.79
C ALA A 70 -5.28 10.45 26.48
N GLU A 71 -4.29 10.58 25.59
CA GLU A 71 -3.76 11.90 25.19
C GLU A 71 -4.68 12.63 24.20
N ILE A 72 -5.35 11.90 23.29
CA ILE A 72 -6.37 12.49 22.42
C ILE A 72 -7.56 12.97 23.26
N ASP A 73 -8.06 12.11 24.14
CA ASP A 73 -9.15 12.40 25.07
C ASP A 73 -8.79 13.58 26.00
N ALA A 74 -7.59 13.62 26.58
CA ALA A 74 -7.14 14.77 27.38
C ALA A 74 -6.98 16.08 26.56
N CYS A 75 -6.90 16.00 25.23
CA CYS A 75 -6.88 17.16 24.35
C CYS A 75 -8.27 17.57 23.85
N GLU A 76 -9.21 16.61 23.76
CA GLU A 76 -10.61 16.80 23.34
C GLU A 76 -11.54 17.14 24.53
N ALA A 77 -11.20 16.67 25.72
CA ALA A 77 -11.85 16.97 27.01
C ALA A 77 -11.38 18.30 27.64
N ALA A 78 -10.70 19.16 26.87
CA ALA A 78 -10.70 20.59 27.16
C ALA A 78 -12.15 21.08 27.03
N PRO A 79 -12.83 21.46 28.13
CA PRO A 79 -14.29 21.52 28.14
C PRO A 79 -14.80 22.58 27.17
N PRO A 80 -15.92 22.33 26.44
CA PRO A 80 -16.62 23.41 25.75
C PRO A 80 -17.06 24.43 26.81
N PRO A 81 -16.75 25.74 26.64
CA PRO A 81 -17.35 26.75 27.51
C PRO A 81 -18.88 26.69 27.34
N PRO A 82 -19.66 26.69 28.42
CA PRO A 82 -21.11 26.57 28.32
C PRO A 82 -21.71 27.80 27.63
N ALA A 83 -22.45 27.57 26.54
CA ALA A 83 -23.39 28.52 25.98
C ALA A 83 -24.53 28.79 26.98
N ALA A 84 -25.14 29.98 27.10
CA ALA A 84 -24.88 31.31 26.54
C ALA A 84 -25.46 32.37 27.56
N PRO A 85 -25.43 33.70 27.32
CA PRO A 85 -26.17 34.33 26.22
C PRO A 85 -25.37 35.39 25.42
N GLU A 86 -25.79 35.64 24.19
CA GLU A 86 -25.42 36.85 23.45
C GLU A 86 -26.05 38.10 24.12
N PRO A 87 -25.45 39.30 23.98
CA PRO A 87 -25.87 40.13 22.85
C PRO A 87 -24.78 41.00 22.18
N ALA A 88 -25.00 41.27 20.89
CA ALA A 88 -24.71 42.51 20.16
C ALA A 88 -23.36 43.25 20.34
N ASN A 89 -22.52 43.23 19.30
CA ASN A 89 -22.39 44.34 18.32
C ASN A 89 -21.43 43.92 17.19
N GLU A 90 -21.89 43.80 15.95
CA GLU A 90 -21.89 44.88 14.94
C GLU A 90 -20.48 45.37 14.54
N LYS A 91 -19.91 44.79 13.47
CA LYS A 91 -19.67 45.47 12.17
C LYS A 91 -18.85 44.62 11.17
N ALA A 92 -19.54 44.11 10.16
CA ALA A 92 -19.06 44.17 8.77
C ALA A 92 -19.41 45.56 8.18
N PRO A 93 -19.05 45.94 6.92
CA PRO A 93 -18.26 45.25 5.89
C PRO A 93 -16.99 46.10 5.56
N THR A 94 -16.27 46.08 4.42
CA THR A 94 -16.47 45.53 3.06
C THR A 94 -15.13 45.41 2.32
N SER A 95 -14.99 44.48 1.37
CA SER A 95 -14.41 44.74 0.05
C SER A 95 -14.67 43.58 -0.91
N GLU A 96 -15.61 43.83 -1.81
CA GLU A 96 -16.09 42.95 -2.87
C GLU A 96 -15.27 43.18 -4.15
N THR A 97 -14.85 42.13 -4.86
CA THR A 97 -14.47 42.20 -6.29
C THR A 97 -14.55 40.80 -6.93
N GLU A 98 -15.71 40.50 -7.50
CA GLU A 98 -15.87 39.66 -8.69
C GLU A 98 -16.14 40.62 -9.91
N PRO A 99 -16.30 40.19 -11.18
CA PRO A 99 -16.07 38.87 -11.79
C PRO A 99 -15.28 38.94 -13.12
N ALA A 100 -15.07 37.78 -13.81
CA ALA A 100 -15.45 37.56 -15.23
C ALA A 100 -14.77 36.35 -15.93
N ALA A 101 -15.57 35.29 -16.11
CA ALA A 101 -15.72 34.42 -17.29
C ALA A 101 -14.58 34.16 -18.33
N ALA A 102 -14.23 32.86 -18.50
CA ALA A 102 -14.19 32.10 -19.77
C ALA A 102 -13.96 30.59 -19.42
N ALA A 103 -14.90 29.65 -19.59
CA ALA A 103 -15.34 29.01 -20.85
C ALA A 103 -14.13 28.57 -21.71
N THR A 104 -13.87 27.29 -22.01
CA THR A 104 -14.77 26.23 -22.52
C THR A 104 -14.27 24.78 -22.23
N PRO A 105 -15.12 23.73 -22.42
CA PRO A 105 -14.83 22.33 -22.05
C PRO A 105 -14.37 21.45 -23.24
N ILE A 106 -14.00 20.17 -22.99
CA ILE A 106 -14.45 19.00 -23.78
C ILE A 106 -14.11 17.63 -23.12
N VAL A 107 -15.06 16.69 -23.24
CA VAL A 107 -15.00 15.20 -23.32
C VAL A 107 -14.25 14.38 -22.24
N GLU A 108 -14.93 13.51 -21.46
CA GLU A 108 -15.37 12.11 -21.79
C GLU A 108 -14.22 11.09 -21.58
N ALA A 109 -14.39 9.94 -20.92
CA ALA A 109 -15.60 9.20 -20.56
C ALA A 109 -15.67 8.77 -19.08
N THR A 110 -16.90 8.64 -18.59
CA THR A 110 -17.25 7.87 -17.40
C THR A 110 -17.09 6.36 -17.66
N GLU A 111 -16.19 5.68 -16.92
CA GLU A 111 -16.40 4.28 -16.50
C GLU A 111 -15.37 3.85 -15.43
N THR A 112 -15.29 4.59 -14.32
CA THR A 112 -14.67 4.07 -13.10
C THR A 112 -15.65 3.13 -12.41
N ASN A 113 -15.55 1.84 -12.76
CA ASN A 113 -16.22 0.73 -12.11
C ASN A 113 -15.83 0.68 -10.62
N SER A 114 -16.62 1.36 -9.79
CA SER A 114 -16.56 1.31 -8.34
C SER A 114 -17.24 0.04 -7.83
N GLU A 115 -16.53 -1.08 -7.87
CA GLU A 115 -16.83 -2.23 -7.02
C GLU A 115 -15.57 -3.04 -6.73
N GLN A 116 -15.56 -3.76 -5.61
CA GLN A 116 -14.54 -4.76 -5.26
C GLN A 116 -13.16 -4.24 -4.78
N ALA A 117 -13.19 -3.26 -3.89
CA ALA A 117 -12.25 -3.29 -2.78
C ALA A 117 -12.50 -4.57 -1.93
N ALA A 118 -11.44 -5.14 -1.34
CA ALA A 118 -11.47 -6.18 -0.29
C ALA A 118 -11.75 -7.68 -0.64
N ALA A 119 -11.15 -8.26 -1.70
CA ALA A 119 -10.96 -9.73 -1.78
C ALA A 119 -9.67 -10.31 -2.46
N PRO A 120 -8.70 -9.54 -3.04
CA PRO A 120 -7.78 -10.10 -4.02
C PRO A 120 -6.74 -11.10 -3.47
N SER A 121 -6.38 -11.03 -2.19
CA SER A 121 -5.24 -11.78 -1.64
C SER A 121 -5.47 -13.29 -1.54
N ALA A 122 -6.68 -13.72 -1.15
CA ALA A 122 -7.01 -15.13 -1.00
C ALA A 122 -7.20 -15.81 -2.37
N GLN A 123 -7.85 -15.11 -3.30
CA GLN A 123 -8.08 -15.62 -4.66
C GLN A 123 -6.79 -15.65 -5.48
N ARG A 124 -5.87 -14.68 -5.33
CA ARG A 124 -4.52 -14.76 -5.92
C ARG A 124 -3.78 -16.00 -5.41
N ARG A 125 -3.65 -16.20 -4.09
CA ARG A 125 -2.98 -17.40 -3.53
C ARG A 125 -3.54 -18.73 -4.06
N ARG A 126 -4.87 -18.83 -4.27
CA ARG A 126 -5.48 -20.02 -4.88
C ARG A 126 -5.10 -20.18 -6.35
N ARG A 127 -5.07 -19.08 -7.14
CA ARG A 127 -4.62 -19.11 -8.55
C ARG A 127 -3.13 -19.40 -8.68
N ASP A 128 -2.29 -18.81 -7.81
CA ASP A 128 -0.85 -19.07 -7.76
C ASP A 128 -0.59 -20.57 -7.51
N ALA A 129 -1.26 -21.17 -6.52
CA ALA A 129 -1.14 -22.60 -6.21
C ALA A 129 -1.64 -23.53 -7.33
N ASP A 130 -2.71 -23.14 -8.05
CA ASP A 130 -3.21 -23.89 -9.22
C ASP A 130 -2.20 -23.88 -10.38
N ILE A 131 -1.54 -22.74 -10.60
CA ILE A 131 -0.45 -22.61 -11.59
C ILE A 131 0.78 -23.44 -11.18
N GLU A 132 1.15 -23.44 -9.90
CA GLU A 132 2.23 -24.29 -9.37
C GLU A 132 1.90 -25.80 -9.47
N ALA A 133 0.63 -26.18 -9.34
CA ALA A 133 0.18 -27.56 -9.50
C ALA A 133 0.24 -28.03 -10.97
N LYS A 134 -0.20 -27.18 -11.91
CA LYS A 134 -0.10 -27.44 -13.36
C LYS A 134 1.33 -27.55 -13.84
N ALA A 135 2.20 -26.65 -13.37
CA ALA A 135 3.65 -26.76 -13.61
C ALA A 135 4.19 -28.12 -13.15
N ARG A 136 3.83 -28.59 -11.94
CA ARG A 136 4.24 -29.93 -11.45
C ARG A 136 3.65 -31.10 -12.26
N GLN A 137 2.58 -30.89 -13.02
CA GLN A 137 2.01 -31.91 -13.93
C GLN A 137 2.68 -31.93 -15.32
N GLY A 138 3.56 -30.97 -15.62
CA GLY A 138 4.22 -30.79 -16.91
C GLY A 138 3.50 -29.82 -17.87
N GLU A 139 2.47 -29.13 -17.39
CA GLU A 139 1.80 -28.07 -18.16
C GLU A 139 2.55 -26.74 -17.99
N LEU A 140 2.76 -26.04 -19.10
CA LEU A 140 3.41 -24.71 -19.09
C LEU A 140 2.56 -23.70 -18.31
N PRO A 141 3.12 -22.97 -17.33
CA PRO A 141 2.37 -21.97 -16.59
C PRO A 141 1.88 -20.86 -17.52
N PRO A 142 0.67 -20.30 -17.32
CA PRO A 142 0.20 -19.17 -18.11
C PRO A 142 1.11 -17.94 -17.90
N PRO A 143 1.39 -17.16 -18.96
CA PRO A 143 2.32 -16.04 -18.86
C PRO A 143 1.78 -14.93 -17.94
N PRO A 144 2.61 -14.35 -17.05
CA PRO A 144 2.19 -13.24 -16.19
C PRO A 144 1.86 -11.99 -17.01
N ASP A 145 0.73 -11.35 -16.71
CA ASP A 145 0.34 -10.12 -17.41
C ASP A 145 1.27 -8.94 -17.07
N PHE A 146 1.79 -8.31 -18.12
CA PHE A 146 2.52 -7.04 -18.07
C PHE A 146 1.90 -5.99 -19.01
N SER A 147 0.58 -6.02 -19.21
CA SER A 147 -0.12 -5.13 -20.14
C SER A 147 -0.13 -3.66 -19.70
N ALA A 148 0.07 -3.38 -18.41
CA ALA A 148 0.26 -2.01 -17.91
C ALA A 148 1.52 -1.33 -18.53
N PRO A 149 1.45 -0.06 -18.97
CA PRO A 149 2.54 0.62 -19.67
C PRO A 149 3.82 0.76 -18.83
N THR A 150 3.70 0.84 -17.50
CA THR A 150 4.81 0.83 -16.55
C THR A 150 5.70 -0.42 -16.64
N HIS A 151 5.18 -1.51 -17.21
CA HIS A 151 5.90 -2.79 -17.37
C HIS A 151 6.44 -3.04 -18.78
N ALA A 152 6.34 -2.07 -19.71
CA ALA A 152 6.73 -2.25 -21.11
C ALA A 152 8.15 -2.83 -21.29
N ARG A 153 9.12 -2.37 -20.47
CA ARG A 153 10.53 -2.84 -20.49
C ARG A 153 10.70 -4.33 -20.15
N PHE A 154 9.72 -4.96 -19.49
CA PHE A 154 9.75 -6.36 -19.10
C PHE A 154 9.09 -7.29 -20.13
N ARG A 155 8.29 -6.77 -21.08
CA ARG A 155 7.56 -7.57 -22.06
C ARG A 155 8.48 -8.33 -23.01
N ALA A 156 9.53 -7.70 -23.52
CA ALA A 156 10.53 -8.37 -24.37
C ALA A 156 11.22 -9.53 -23.63
N LYS A 157 11.50 -9.35 -22.33
CA LYS A 157 12.09 -10.39 -21.49
C LYS A 157 11.10 -11.52 -21.17
N LEU A 158 9.82 -11.21 -20.99
CA LEU A 158 8.78 -12.23 -20.86
C LEU A 158 8.63 -13.02 -22.17
N ALA A 159 8.58 -12.36 -23.33
CA ALA A 159 8.46 -13.02 -24.63
C ALA A 159 9.60 -14.03 -24.86
N ALA A 160 10.85 -13.63 -24.59
CA ALA A 160 12.00 -14.55 -24.66
C ALA A 160 11.88 -15.75 -23.71
N LEU A 161 11.35 -15.56 -22.49
CA LEU A 161 11.08 -16.69 -21.56
C LEU A 161 9.96 -17.60 -22.07
N ILE A 162 8.91 -17.06 -22.69
CA ILE A 162 7.82 -17.85 -23.30
C ILE A 162 8.35 -18.67 -24.48
N GLU A 163 9.19 -18.09 -25.34
CA GLU A 163 9.81 -18.81 -26.47
C GLU A 163 10.73 -19.94 -26.01
N LEU A 164 11.55 -19.72 -24.98
CA LEU A 164 12.39 -20.77 -24.39
C LEU A 164 11.56 -21.86 -23.72
N ALA A 165 10.50 -21.50 -23.01
CA ALA A 165 9.60 -22.45 -22.36
C ALA A 165 8.81 -23.29 -23.39
N GLY A 166 8.37 -22.67 -24.50
CA GLY A 166 7.74 -23.38 -25.62
C GLY A 166 8.68 -24.35 -26.36
N LYS A 167 9.99 -24.07 -26.36
CA LYS A 167 11.04 -24.98 -26.88
C LYS A 167 11.48 -26.05 -25.87
N ALA A 168 10.90 -26.07 -24.67
CA ALA A 168 11.33 -26.90 -23.55
C ALA A 168 12.81 -26.71 -23.13
N ASP A 169 13.37 -25.52 -23.31
CA ASP A 169 14.78 -25.25 -22.99
C ASP A 169 14.97 -24.82 -21.52
N ALA A 170 15.04 -25.81 -20.62
CA ALA A 170 15.24 -25.59 -19.19
C ALA A 170 16.59 -24.91 -18.86
N THR A 171 17.63 -25.18 -19.67
CA THR A 171 18.98 -24.62 -19.48
C THR A 171 19.00 -23.13 -19.82
N GLY A 172 18.45 -22.76 -20.97
CA GLY A 172 18.29 -21.38 -21.43
C GLY A 172 17.41 -20.57 -20.48
N LEU A 173 16.32 -21.14 -19.96
CA LEU A 173 15.50 -20.50 -18.93
C LEU A 173 16.31 -20.19 -17.66
N ARG A 174 17.06 -21.17 -17.12
CA ARG A 174 17.95 -20.98 -15.96
C ARG A 174 19.04 -19.94 -16.22
N ALA A 175 19.58 -19.89 -17.44
CA ALA A 175 20.63 -18.97 -17.84
C ALA A 175 20.21 -17.49 -17.88
N VAL A 176 18.91 -17.16 -17.92
CA VAL A 176 18.46 -15.76 -17.89
C VAL A 176 18.63 -15.16 -16.49
N PRO A 177 19.55 -14.18 -16.28
CA PRO A 177 19.71 -13.55 -14.98
C PRO A 177 18.54 -12.60 -14.71
N ILE A 178 17.79 -12.83 -13.64
CA ILE A 178 16.68 -11.99 -13.19
C ILE A 178 16.97 -11.58 -11.75
N ASN A 179 17.16 -10.28 -11.50
CA ASN A 179 17.37 -9.75 -10.15
C ASN A 179 16.00 -9.43 -9.51
N PRO A 180 15.53 -10.18 -8.48
CA PRO A 180 14.17 -10.08 -7.96
C PRO A 180 13.97 -8.90 -6.98
N VAL A 181 14.38 -7.69 -7.36
CA VAL A 181 14.30 -6.49 -6.49
C VAL A 181 12.89 -5.93 -6.35
N SER A 182 12.05 -6.04 -7.39
CA SER A 182 10.70 -5.47 -7.42
C SER A 182 9.66 -6.47 -7.95
N SER A 183 8.38 -6.10 -7.92
CA SER A 183 7.26 -7.01 -8.21
C SER A 183 7.33 -7.68 -9.59
N SER A 184 7.70 -6.93 -10.64
CA SER A 184 7.74 -7.45 -12.01
C SER A 184 8.91 -8.43 -12.25
N PRO A 185 10.16 -8.13 -11.83
CA PRO A 185 11.25 -9.11 -11.80
C PRO A 185 10.94 -10.35 -10.94
N LYS A 186 10.24 -10.21 -9.81
CA LYS A 186 9.79 -11.36 -8.98
C LYS A 186 8.81 -12.26 -9.73
N ALA A 187 7.89 -11.69 -10.50
CA ALA A 187 6.96 -12.46 -11.34
C ALA A 187 7.68 -13.17 -12.50
N LEU A 188 8.67 -12.53 -13.14
CA LEU A 188 9.50 -13.19 -14.17
C LEU A 188 10.32 -14.35 -13.61
N ALA A 189 10.91 -14.19 -12.41
CA ALA A 189 11.65 -15.27 -11.75
C ALA A 189 10.72 -16.45 -11.41
N ARG A 190 9.53 -16.18 -10.84
CA ARG A 190 8.50 -17.20 -10.60
C ARG A 190 8.10 -17.94 -11.88
N TYR A 191 7.86 -17.22 -12.98
CA TYR A 191 7.52 -17.85 -14.27
C TYR A 191 8.65 -18.77 -14.76
N ARG A 192 9.90 -18.31 -14.71
CA ARG A 192 11.09 -19.12 -15.06
C ARG A 192 11.15 -20.39 -14.22
N ASP A 193 11.05 -20.27 -12.91
CA ASP A 193 11.21 -21.40 -11.98
C ASP A 193 10.11 -22.45 -12.18
N LEU A 194 8.88 -22.03 -12.50
CA LEU A 194 7.76 -22.92 -12.81
C LEU A 194 7.83 -23.52 -14.22
N ALA A 195 8.31 -22.78 -15.22
CA ALA A 195 8.54 -23.31 -16.56
C ALA A 195 9.63 -24.39 -16.55
N VAL A 196 10.72 -24.16 -15.81
CA VAL A 196 11.78 -25.15 -15.58
C VAL A 196 11.23 -26.39 -14.87
N LEU A 197 10.45 -26.21 -13.78
CA LEU A 197 9.82 -27.32 -13.07
C LEU A 197 8.89 -28.13 -13.99
N ALA A 198 8.15 -27.47 -14.89
CA ALA A 198 7.26 -28.14 -15.85
C ALA A 198 8.01 -28.93 -16.91
N ILE A 199 9.14 -28.41 -17.41
CA ILE A 199 10.00 -29.13 -18.34
C ILE A 199 10.63 -30.34 -17.65
N GLU A 200 11.25 -30.16 -16.48
CA GLU A 200 11.85 -31.25 -15.70
C GLU A 200 10.83 -32.33 -15.31
N ALA A 201 9.59 -31.95 -14.97
CA ALA A 201 8.49 -32.88 -14.67
C ALA A 201 7.96 -33.62 -15.92
N ARG A 202 8.16 -33.05 -17.12
CA ARG A 202 7.79 -33.68 -18.40
C ARG A 202 8.89 -34.60 -18.91
N GLU A 203 10.16 -34.20 -18.78
CA GLU A 203 11.32 -35.00 -19.17
C GLU A 203 11.55 -36.18 -18.22
N GLY A 204 11.41 -35.99 -16.90
CA GLY A 204 11.54 -37.06 -15.90
C GLY A 204 10.34 -38.03 -15.82
N LYS A 205 9.38 -37.90 -16.74
CA LYS A 205 8.17 -38.74 -16.86
C LYS A 205 8.14 -39.48 -18.22
N ALA A 206 9.15 -39.29 -19.05
CA ALA A 206 9.40 -40.05 -20.29
C ALA A 206 10.28 -41.28 -19.99
#